data_AF-A0A336JWJ6-F1
#
_entry.id   AF-A0A336JWJ6-F1
#
_cell.length_a   1.000
_cell.length_b   1.000
_cell.length_c   1.000
_cell.angle_alpha   90.00
_cell.angle_beta   90.00
_cell.angle_gamma   90.00
#
_symmetry.space_group_name_H-M   'P 1'
#
loop_
_entity.id
_entity.type
_entity.pdbx_description
1 polymer ?
#
loop_
_entity_poly.entity_id
_entity_poly.type
_entity_poly.pdbx_seq_one_letter_code
_entity_poly.pdbx_strand_id
1 'polypeptide(L)'
;MAAFARLRLFPYYLNSRRLGLLANIKFPTQAQEPLVHSSGERADAMRDVAATAEDLLRSGQFPNLTEIVAKRDVEGERILGFLWGVFTFSGAVEALRRAQERKPAKNATLRATIPLAAVEYEMAGELSNDHFYSSTSISVLKGRKRMLVAGHFEFHGQKVAIFPYIIGEEIEGAGTLPMPIATSIRVYPQQIDAFARIERSPQPTAAELKAIEAMPEADVKQAFADIVGEPYVPKDWGGEKSDLQTTRLTIDGEPTSTAFIFKGPSVPGPLHPANMGKRGDQLIRAFEEPVDLIVVQHCNKIENTVVRMTEGLAYDPRRPRRYCIIDGADTAQILSAYGKLKGQRAKSRTKK
;
A
#
# COMPACT_ATOMS: atom_id res chain seq x y z
N MET A 1 -13.15 -8.44 -15.63
CA MET A 1 -11.95 -8.39 -14.76
C MET A 1 -11.12 -7.23 -15.27
N ALA A 2 -11.23 -6.04 -14.69
CA ALA A 2 -10.11 -5.11 -14.72
C ALA A 2 -9.11 -5.49 -13.61
N ALA A 3 -8.68 -6.75 -13.62
CA ALA A 3 -7.59 -7.23 -12.78
C ALA A 3 -6.31 -6.51 -13.24
N PHE A 4 -5.37 -6.29 -12.33
CA PHE A 4 -4.03 -5.86 -12.72
C PHE A 4 -3.53 -6.78 -13.84
N ALA A 5 -2.99 -6.18 -14.90
CA ALA A 5 -2.30 -6.90 -15.95
C ALA A 5 -1.20 -7.80 -15.36
N ARG A 6 -0.61 -8.68 -16.18
CA ARG A 6 0.59 -9.43 -15.75
C ARG A 6 1.62 -8.43 -15.23
N LEU A 7 1.82 -8.45 -13.92
CA LEU A 7 2.79 -7.59 -13.26
C LEU A 7 4.18 -8.08 -13.62
N ARG A 8 5.16 -7.20 -13.49
CA ARG A 8 6.57 -7.54 -13.61
C ARG A 8 7.35 -6.78 -12.56
N LEU A 9 8.36 -7.41 -11.98
CA LEU A 9 9.30 -6.72 -11.11
C LEU A 9 10.25 -5.86 -11.96
N PHE A 10 10.34 -4.58 -11.62
CA PHE A 10 11.40 -3.67 -12.08
C PHE A 10 12.41 -3.50 -10.94
N PRO A 11 13.52 -4.25 -10.94
CA PRO A 11 14.47 -4.24 -9.83
C PRO A 11 15.46 -3.08 -9.92
N TYR A 12 15.80 -2.52 -8.76
CA TYR A 12 16.90 -1.57 -8.57
C TYR A 12 18.03 -2.15 -7.73
N TYR A 13 17.73 -3.15 -6.91
CA TYR A 13 18.68 -3.84 -6.06
C TYR A 13 18.31 -5.32 -5.95
N LEU A 14 19.26 -6.22 -6.21
CA LEU A 14 19.10 -7.66 -6.09
C LEU A 14 20.33 -8.27 -5.41
N ASN A 15 20.11 -8.89 -4.26
CA ASN A 15 21.13 -9.69 -3.58
C ASN A 15 21.13 -11.11 -4.13
N SER A 16 21.83 -11.33 -5.24
CA SER A 16 21.91 -12.63 -5.94
C SER A 16 22.30 -13.79 -5.02
N ARG A 17 23.22 -13.58 -4.07
CA ARG A 17 23.62 -14.61 -3.09
C ARG A 17 22.46 -15.06 -2.21
N ARG A 18 21.70 -14.10 -1.65
CA ARG A 18 20.58 -14.40 -0.75
C ARG A 18 19.39 -14.98 -1.50
N LEU A 19 19.10 -14.45 -2.69
CA LEU A 19 18.06 -14.98 -3.56
C LEU A 19 18.38 -16.39 -4.04
N GLY A 20 19.65 -16.67 -4.36
CA GLY A 20 20.09 -18.01 -4.75
C GLY A 20 19.94 -19.03 -3.62
N LEU A 21 20.26 -18.65 -2.38
CA LEU A 21 20.02 -19.50 -1.21
C LEU A 21 18.53 -19.79 -1.00
N LEU A 22 17.66 -18.79 -1.15
CA LEU A 22 16.20 -18.96 -1.00
C LEU A 22 15.60 -19.84 -2.10
N ALA A 23 16.06 -19.69 -3.34
CA ALA A 23 15.58 -20.46 -4.48
C ALA A 23 16.28 -21.82 -4.65
N ASN A 24 17.31 -22.11 -3.83
CA ASN A 24 18.21 -23.25 -4.02
C ASN A 24 18.86 -23.28 -5.42
N ILE A 25 19.30 -22.11 -5.89
CA ILE A 25 19.94 -21.87 -7.19
C ILE A 25 21.31 -21.23 -6.98
N LYS A 26 22.31 -21.69 -7.73
CA LYS A 26 23.62 -21.04 -7.79
C LYS A 26 23.71 -20.15 -9.03
N PHE A 27 23.58 -18.84 -8.83
CA PHE A 27 23.77 -17.88 -9.92
C PHE A 27 25.23 -17.80 -10.37
N PRO A 28 25.49 -17.39 -11.63
CA PRO A 28 26.82 -17.07 -12.11
C PRO A 28 27.53 -16.06 -11.20
N THR A 29 28.85 -16.14 -11.09
CA THR A 29 29.65 -15.22 -10.26
C THR A 29 29.53 -13.78 -10.74
N GLN A 30 29.28 -13.57 -12.03
CA GLN A 30 29.04 -12.27 -12.65
C GLN A 30 27.86 -11.53 -12.02
N ALA A 31 26.82 -12.24 -11.54
CA ALA A 31 25.71 -11.63 -10.81
C ALA A 31 26.09 -11.08 -9.42
N GLN A 32 27.34 -11.25 -9.01
CA GLN A 32 27.90 -10.76 -7.75
C GLN A 32 28.97 -9.69 -7.98
N GLU A 33 29.27 -9.37 -9.23
CA GLU A 33 30.26 -8.36 -9.56
C GLU A 33 29.70 -6.96 -9.27
N PRO A 34 30.52 -6.08 -8.65
CA PRO A 34 30.12 -4.70 -8.44
C PRO A 34 29.84 -3.99 -9.76
N LEU A 35 28.91 -3.04 -9.71
CA LEU A 35 28.41 -2.33 -10.88
C LEU A 35 29.52 -1.62 -11.71
N VAL A 36 30.66 -1.30 -11.10
CA VAL A 36 31.83 -0.75 -11.80
C VAL A 36 32.40 -1.69 -12.87
N HIS A 37 32.16 -3.00 -12.75
CA HIS A 37 32.55 -4.04 -13.70
C HIS A 37 31.39 -4.44 -14.62
N SER A 38 30.46 -3.52 -14.92
CA SER A 38 29.30 -3.82 -15.75
C SER A 38 29.70 -4.39 -17.12
N SER A 39 29.27 -5.62 -17.38
CA SER A 39 29.48 -6.37 -18.61
C SER A 39 28.16 -6.92 -19.15
N GLY A 40 28.15 -7.41 -20.40
CA GLY A 40 26.99 -8.12 -20.96
C GLY A 40 26.65 -9.37 -20.15
N GLU A 41 27.66 -10.15 -19.75
CA GLU A 41 27.50 -11.34 -18.90
C GLU A 41 26.87 -11.01 -17.54
N ARG A 42 27.28 -9.92 -16.90
CA ARG A 42 26.66 -9.45 -15.66
C ARG A 42 25.20 -9.08 -15.88
N ALA A 43 24.90 -8.36 -16.97
CA ALA A 43 23.52 -7.96 -17.28
C ALA A 43 22.64 -9.20 -17.48
N ASP A 44 23.12 -10.19 -18.22
CA ASP A 44 22.42 -11.45 -18.46
C ASP A 44 22.19 -12.22 -17.15
N ALA A 45 23.24 -12.38 -16.33
CA ALA A 45 23.14 -13.06 -15.04
C ALA A 45 22.19 -12.33 -14.07
N MET A 46 22.16 -11.00 -14.06
CA MET A 46 21.21 -10.24 -13.23
C MET A 46 19.77 -10.33 -13.74
N ARG A 47 19.53 -10.59 -15.04
CA ARG A 47 18.17 -10.87 -15.54
C ARG A 47 17.64 -12.19 -14.98
N ASP A 48 18.48 -13.22 -14.87
CA ASP A 48 18.10 -14.49 -14.25
C ASP A 48 17.79 -14.33 -12.76
N VAL A 49 18.57 -13.50 -12.06
CA VAL A 49 18.30 -13.13 -10.66
C VAL A 49 16.97 -12.39 -10.54
N ALA A 50 16.67 -11.47 -11.47
CA ALA A 50 15.43 -10.72 -11.48
C ALA A 50 14.21 -11.62 -11.70
N ALA A 51 14.28 -12.57 -12.64
CA ALA A 51 13.22 -13.55 -12.87
C ALA A 51 12.97 -14.41 -11.61
N THR A 52 14.05 -14.89 -10.97
CA THR A 52 13.94 -15.66 -9.73
C THR A 52 13.36 -14.82 -8.59
N ALA A 53 13.76 -13.56 -8.47
CA ALA A 53 13.23 -12.63 -7.47
C ALA A 53 11.72 -12.42 -7.65
N GLU A 54 11.26 -12.27 -8.89
CA GLU A 54 9.84 -12.18 -9.21
C GLU A 54 9.09 -13.46 -8.81
N ASP A 55 9.60 -14.64 -9.13
CA ASP A 55 8.99 -15.92 -8.76
C ASP A 55 8.90 -16.11 -7.23
N LEU A 56 9.93 -15.69 -6.48
CA LEU A 56 9.93 -15.74 -5.02
C LEU A 56 8.89 -14.79 -4.40
N LEU A 57 8.69 -13.60 -4.99
CA LEU A 57 7.64 -12.67 -4.56
C LEU A 57 6.25 -13.25 -4.84
N ARG A 58 6.04 -13.82 -6.04
CA ARG A 58 4.75 -14.39 -6.47
C ARG A 58 4.36 -15.67 -5.74
N SER A 59 5.33 -16.50 -5.39
CA SER A 59 5.09 -17.73 -4.62
C SER A 59 4.76 -17.47 -3.14
N GLY A 60 4.96 -16.23 -2.66
CA GLY A 60 4.73 -15.86 -1.27
C GLY A 60 5.84 -16.28 -0.31
N GLN A 61 7.04 -16.56 -0.83
CA GLN A 61 8.22 -16.81 0.00
C GLN A 61 8.54 -15.61 0.91
N PHE A 62 8.21 -14.40 0.46
CA PHE A 62 8.22 -13.19 1.27
C PHE A 62 6.79 -12.88 1.74
N PRO A 63 6.44 -13.15 3.01
CA PRO A 63 5.17 -12.70 3.57
C PRO A 63 5.13 -11.17 3.77
N ASN A 64 3.93 -10.58 3.77
CA ASN A 64 3.75 -9.15 4.07
C ASN A 64 4.08 -8.90 5.53
N LEU A 65 5.10 -8.07 5.80
CA LEU A 65 5.57 -7.86 7.17
C LEU A 65 4.52 -7.18 8.06
N THR A 66 3.63 -6.35 7.49
CA THR A 66 2.52 -5.71 8.22
C THR A 66 1.57 -6.77 8.81
N GLU A 67 1.30 -7.84 8.06
CA GLU A 67 0.43 -8.93 8.53
C GLU A 67 1.10 -9.73 9.66
N ILE A 68 2.41 -9.96 9.57
CA ILE A 68 3.16 -10.72 10.57
C ILE A 68 3.17 -9.99 11.91
N VAL A 69 3.55 -8.70 11.90
CA VAL A 69 3.65 -7.86 13.09
C VAL A 69 2.29 -7.70 13.80
N ALA A 70 1.18 -7.80 13.07
CA ALA A 70 -0.14 -7.74 13.69
C ALA A 70 -0.60 -9.08 14.28
N LYS A 71 -0.11 -10.20 13.74
CA LYS A 71 -0.55 -11.55 14.15
C LYS A 71 0.22 -12.05 15.38
N ARG A 72 1.43 -11.56 15.61
CA ARG A 72 2.28 -11.98 16.74
C ARG A 72 3.27 -10.90 17.15
N ASP A 73 3.82 -11.05 18.35
CA ASP A 73 5.00 -10.30 18.77
C ASP A 73 6.22 -10.71 17.93
N VAL A 74 7.07 -9.74 17.63
CA VAL A 74 8.24 -9.89 16.76
C VAL A 74 9.53 -9.40 17.43
N GLU A 75 9.44 -8.98 18.70
CA GLU A 75 10.59 -8.45 19.43
C GLU A 75 11.76 -9.44 19.47
N GLY A 76 12.96 -8.96 19.12
CA GLY A 76 14.17 -9.79 19.07
C GLY A 76 14.19 -10.81 17.93
N GLU A 77 13.17 -10.86 17.07
CA GLU A 77 13.14 -11.77 15.94
C GLU A 77 13.78 -11.17 14.68
N ARG A 78 14.35 -12.05 13.87
CA ARG A 78 14.73 -11.76 12.48
C ARG A 78 13.73 -12.45 11.54
N ILE A 79 12.99 -11.64 10.78
CA ILE A 79 11.85 -12.09 9.98
C ILE A 79 12.14 -11.86 8.49
N LEU A 80 11.94 -12.89 7.68
CA LEU A 80 11.91 -12.76 6.22
C LEU A 80 10.53 -12.22 5.81
N GLY A 81 10.50 -11.15 5.00
CA GLY A 81 9.24 -10.59 4.53
C GLY A 81 9.44 -9.50 3.47
N PHE A 82 8.36 -8.81 3.15
CA PHE A 82 8.41 -7.60 2.33
C PHE A 82 7.60 -6.45 2.94
N LEU A 83 7.95 -5.24 2.53
CA LEU A 83 7.20 -4.02 2.78
C LEU A 83 7.10 -3.18 1.52
N TRP A 84 5.95 -2.55 1.36
CA TRP A 84 5.77 -1.41 0.46
C TRP A 84 5.70 -0.14 1.29
N GLY A 85 6.57 0.83 1.01
CA GLY A 85 6.65 2.04 1.84
C GLY A 85 7.54 3.13 1.28
N VAL A 86 7.58 4.26 1.97
CA VAL A 86 8.45 5.40 1.62
C VAL A 86 9.78 5.26 2.33
N PHE A 87 10.84 5.07 1.56
CA PHE A 87 12.22 4.95 2.03
C PHE A 87 13.04 6.16 1.55
N THR A 88 13.97 6.59 2.38
CA THR A 88 14.99 7.59 2.05
C THR A 88 16.28 6.87 1.72
N PHE A 89 16.73 7.00 0.47
CA PHE A 89 17.97 6.42 -0.02
C PHE A 89 19.08 7.46 -0.10
N SER A 90 20.28 7.10 0.33
CA SER A 90 21.44 7.98 0.27
C SER A 90 22.75 7.23 0.03
N GLY A 91 23.72 7.90 -0.59
CA GLY A 91 25.08 7.38 -0.74
C GLY A 91 25.32 6.47 -1.95
N ALA A 92 24.32 6.11 -2.75
CA ALA A 92 24.52 5.21 -3.92
C ALA A 92 25.54 5.76 -4.94
N VAL A 93 25.44 7.06 -5.27
CA VAL A 93 26.39 7.74 -6.18
C VAL A 93 27.80 7.74 -5.60
N GLU A 94 27.94 8.05 -4.31
CA GLU A 94 29.24 8.11 -3.63
C GLU A 94 29.87 6.72 -3.51
N ALA A 95 29.06 5.71 -3.23
CA ALA A 95 29.48 4.32 -3.16
C ALA A 95 30.05 3.88 -4.52
N LEU A 96 29.36 4.15 -5.64
CA LEU A 96 29.84 3.83 -6.98
C LEU A 96 31.13 4.58 -7.32
N ARG A 97 31.18 5.89 -7.04
CA ARG A 97 32.37 6.73 -7.30
C ARG A 97 33.60 6.22 -6.56
N ARG A 98 33.46 5.83 -5.29
CA ARG A 98 34.58 5.24 -4.51
C ARG A 98 35.06 3.92 -5.10
N ALA A 99 34.16 3.07 -5.57
CA ALA A 99 34.53 1.82 -6.23
C ALA A 99 35.33 2.08 -7.53
N GLN A 100 34.90 3.06 -8.35
CA GLN A 100 35.61 3.50 -9.54
C GLN A 100 37.02 4.01 -9.21
N GLU A 101 37.15 4.76 -8.12
CA GLU A 101 38.42 5.32 -7.64
C GLU A 101 39.27 4.32 -6.83
N ARG A 102 38.84 3.05 -6.70
CA ARG A 102 39.49 2.01 -5.88
C ARG A 102 39.74 2.45 -4.43
N LYS A 103 38.86 3.28 -3.89
CA LYS A 103 38.87 3.73 -2.49
C LYS A 103 38.17 2.71 -1.59
N PRO A 104 38.39 2.76 -0.26
CA PRO A 104 37.66 1.93 0.68
C PRO A 104 36.15 2.00 0.46
N ALA A 105 35.53 0.82 0.36
CA ALA A 105 34.12 0.68 0.10
C ALA A 105 33.30 1.41 1.17
N LYS A 106 32.26 2.12 0.72
CA LYS A 106 31.29 2.76 1.60
C LYS A 106 29.91 2.37 1.09
N ASN A 107 29.13 1.71 1.93
CA ASN A 107 27.79 1.30 1.56
C ASN A 107 26.86 2.51 1.44
N ALA A 108 25.92 2.42 0.51
CA ALA A 108 24.76 3.28 0.51
C ALA A 108 23.82 2.87 1.64
N THR A 109 22.82 3.70 1.95
CA THR A 109 21.89 3.44 3.06
C THR A 109 20.45 3.63 2.60
N LEU A 110 19.56 2.92 3.28
CA LEU A 110 18.12 3.13 3.22
C LEU A 110 17.59 3.39 4.64
N ARG A 111 16.61 4.27 4.77
CA ARG A 111 15.94 4.58 6.05
C ARG A 111 14.46 4.80 5.85
N ALA A 112 13.62 4.40 6.81
CA ALA A 112 12.19 4.69 6.78
C ALA A 112 11.60 4.76 8.18
N THR A 113 10.46 5.43 8.32
CA THR A 113 9.57 5.28 9.48
C THR A 113 8.28 4.69 8.97
N ILE A 114 7.99 3.43 9.27
CA ILE A 114 6.86 2.69 8.69
C ILE A 114 5.88 2.27 9.80
N PRO A 115 4.59 2.63 9.69
CA PRO A 115 3.57 2.09 10.58
C PRO A 115 3.33 0.62 10.26
N LEU A 116 3.56 -0.26 11.23
CA LEU A 116 3.20 -1.67 11.18
C LEU A 116 2.18 -1.93 12.30
N ALA A 117 0.94 -2.20 11.92
CA ALA A 117 -0.19 -2.24 12.84
C ALA A 117 -0.32 -0.94 13.66
N ALA A 118 -0.34 -1.03 14.98
CA ALA A 118 -0.53 0.12 15.88
C ALA A 118 0.77 0.89 16.22
N VAL A 119 1.94 0.45 15.72
CA VAL A 119 3.26 0.98 16.12
C VAL A 119 4.03 1.48 14.90
N GLU A 120 4.73 2.61 15.04
CA GLU A 120 5.69 3.07 14.03
C GLU A 120 7.08 2.53 14.33
N TYR A 121 7.74 2.01 13.29
CA TYR A 121 9.09 1.48 13.39
C TYR A 121 10.08 2.33 12.59
N GLU A 122 11.19 2.68 13.21
CA GLU A 122 12.36 3.28 12.58
C GLU A 122 13.21 2.19 11.96
N MET A 123 13.30 2.17 10.64
CA MET A 123 14.01 1.14 9.90
C MET A 123 15.25 1.70 9.22
N ALA A 124 16.34 0.95 9.24
CA ALA A 124 17.57 1.33 8.57
C ALA A 124 18.31 0.11 8.02
N GLY A 125 18.95 0.27 6.87
CA GLY A 125 19.74 -0.79 6.24
C GLY A 125 20.85 -0.25 5.37
N GLU A 126 21.80 -1.12 5.04
CA GLU A 126 22.91 -0.83 4.15
C GLU A 126 22.74 -1.48 2.78
N LEU A 127 23.28 -0.82 1.76
CA LEU A 127 23.23 -1.22 0.36
C LEU A 127 24.65 -1.33 -0.18
N SER A 128 25.12 -2.58 -0.35
CA SER A 128 26.36 -2.87 -1.07
C SER A 128 26.26 -2.55 -2.56
N ASN A 129 27.36 -2.07 -3.14
CA ASN A 129 27.50 -1.82 -4.58
C ASN A 129 27.34 -3.09 -5.44
N ASP A 130 27.58 -4.26 -4.86
CA ASP A 130 27.55 -5.55 -5.55
C ASP A 130 26.13 -5.94 -5.98
N HIS A 131 25.13 -5.26 -5.43
CA HIS A 131 23.73 -5.66 -5.53
C HIS A 131 22.88 -4.65 -6.31
N PHE A 132 23.43 -3.50 -6.73
CA PHE A 132 22.70 -2.61 -7.63
C PHE A 132 22.46 -3.27 -8.97
N TYR A 133 21.22 -3.23 -9.45
CA TYR A 133 20.84 -3.92 -10.68
C TYR A 133 21.54 -3.30 -11.91
N SER A 134 21.50 -1.98 -12.03
CA SER A 134 22.01 -1.20 -13.17
C SER A 134 22.59 0.16 -12.76
N SER A 135 23.27 0.84 -13.68
CA SER A 135 23.68 2.25 -13.52
C SER A 135 22.50 3.18 -13.30
N THR A 136 21.37 2.93 -13.95
CA THR A 136 20.13 3.69 -13.75
C THR A 136 19.56 3.51 -12.34
N SER A 137 19.79 2.35 -11.70
CA SER A 137 19.37 2.10 -10.32
C SER A 137 19.97 3.08 -9.32
N ILE A 138 21.22 3.50 -9.55
CA ILE A 138 21.92 4.48 -8.72
C ILE A 138 21.22 5.84 -8.74
N SER A 139 20.74 6.25 -9.91
CA SER A 139 20.01 7.50 -10.09
C SER A 139 18.61 7.45 -9.46
N VAL A 140 17.97 6.28 -9.49
CA VAL A 140 16.63 6.08 -8.92
C VAL A 140 16.67 5.99 -7.39
N LEU A 141 17.63 5.26 -6.83
CA LEU A 141 17.79 5.06 -5.38
C LEU A 141 18.48 6.26 -4.70
N LYS A 142 17.83 7.42 -4.82
CA LYS A 142 18.22 8.68 -4.18
C LYS A 142 17.00 9.41 -3.65
N GLY A 143 17.13 9.94 -2.43
CA GLY A 143 16.07 10.72 -1.78
C GLY A 143 14.90 9.85 -1.35
N ARG A 144 13.74 10.48 -1.16
CA ARG A 144 12.51 9.79 -0.74
C ARG A 144 11.85 9.13 -1.94
N LYS A 145 11.67 7.81 -1.88
CA LYS A 145 11.03 6.99 -2.90
C LYS A 145 10.07 6.00 -2.26
N ARG A 146 8.95 5.76 -2.93
CA ARG A 146 8.05 4.68 -2.57
C ARG A 146 8.52 3.43 -3.29
N MET A 147 8.84 2.36 -2.55
CA MET A 147 9.52 1.18 -3.09
C MET A 147 9.05 -0.08 -2.36
N LEU A 148 9.10 -1.21 -3.07
CA LEU A 148 9.05 -2.54 -2.48
C LEU A 148 10.45 -2.83 -1.92
N VAL A 149 10.51 -3.26 -0.67
CA VAL A 149 11.73 -3.80 -0.04
C VAL A 149 11.41 -5.16 0.52
N ALA A 150 12.05 -6.20 0.00
CA ALA A 150 11.94 -7.57 0.49
C ALA A 150 13.30 -8.08 0.98
N GLY A 151 13.33 -8.81 2.08
CA GLY A 151 14.56 -9.24 2.73
C GLY A 151 14.31 -9.65 4.17
N HIS A 152 15.36 -9.61 4.99
CA HIS A 152 15.20 -9.80 6.44
C HIS A 152 15.04 -8.47 7.15
N PHE A 153 14.19 -8.49 8.17
CA PHE A 153 13.91 -7.40 9.09
C PHE A 153 14.19 -7.91 10.50
N GLU A 154 15.09 -7.27 11.21
CA GLU A 154 15.48 -7.65 12.56
C GLU A 154 15.05 -6.59 13.57
N PHE A 155 14.18 -6.99 14.49
CA PHE A 155 13.48 -6.09 15.41
C PHE A 155 14.23 -5.94 16.74
N HIS A 156 14.42 -4.69 17.15
CA HIS A 156 15.04 -4.28 18.42
C HIS A 156 14.23 -3.11 18.99
N GLY A 157 13.14 -3.41 19.68
CA GLY A 157 12.10 -2.44 20.02
C GLY A 157 11.49 -1.80 18.77
N GLN A 158 11.36 -0.46 18.77
CA GLN A 158 10.87 0.28 17.60
C GLN A 158 11.94 0.48 16.50
N LYS A 159 13.14 -0.09 16.65
CA LYS A 159 14.20 -0.02 15.64
C LYS A 159 14.27 -1.34 14.87
N VAL A 160 14.35 -1.25 13.55
CA VAL A 160 14.42 -2.42 12.67
C VAL A 160 15.63 -2.32 11.75
N ALA A 161 16.52 -3.30 11.83
CA ALA A 161 17.60 -3.44 10.87
C ALA A 161 17.08 -4.16 9.61
N ILE A 162 17.30 -3.56 8.44
CA ILE A 162 16.90 -4.10 7.15
C ILE A 162 18.10 -4.71 6.45
N PHE A 163 17.96 -5.97 6.02
CA PHE A 163 18.89 -6.68 5.15
C PHE A 163 18.21 -6.94 3.81
N PRO A 164 18.26 -5.97 2.86
CA PRO A 164 17.46 -6.02 1.65
C PRO A 164 17.98 -7.09 0.69
N TYR A 165 17.05 -7.86 0.13
CA TYR A 165 17.31 -8.85 -0.92
C TYR A 165 16.80 -8.34 -2.26
N ILE A 166 15.66 -7.66 -2.25
CA ILE A 166 15.02 -7.05 -3.41
C ILE A 166 14.66 -5.62 -3.03
N ILE A 167 15.00 -4.67 -3.91
CA ILE A 167 14.40 -3.33 -3.91
C ILE A 167 13.94 -3.04 -5.33
N GLY A 168 12.69 -2.65 -5.51
CA GLY A 168 12.13 -2.44 -6.84
C GLY A 168 10.71 -1.87 -6.80
N GLU A 169 10.10 -1.84 -7.99
CA GLU A 169 8.71 -1.51 -8.21
C GLU A 169 8.06 -2.58 -9.08
N GLU A 170 6.81 -2.92 -8.80
CA GLU A 170 5.96 -3.66 -9.72
C GLU A 170 5.35 -2.71 -10.75
N ILE A 171 5.44 -3.13 -12.01
CA ILE A 171 4.88 -2.43 -13.16
C ILE A 171 3.80 -3.28 -13.83
N GLU A 172 2.75 -2.62 -14.32
CA GLU A 172 1.73 -3.27 -15.14
C GLU A 172 2.23 -3.48 -16.58
N GLY A 173 2.21 -4.72 -17.06
CA GLY A 173 2.78 -5.11 -18.34
C GLY A 173 1.85 -5.04 -19.56
N ALA A 174 0.61 -4.57 -19.44
CA ALA A 174 -0.37 -4.59 -20.54
C ALA A 174 -0.55 -3.26 -21.32
N GLY A 175 0.13 -2.18 -20.91
CA GLY A 175 0.06 -0.88 -21.59
C GLY A 175 1.19 -0.65 -22.60
N THR A 176 1.02 0.32 -23.50
CA THR A 176 2.09 0.84 -24.40
C THR A 176 3.27 1.43 -23.61
N LEU A 177 3.03 1.85 -22.36
CA LEU A 177 4.05 2.28 -21.42
C LEU A 177 3.88 1.52 -20.10
N PRO A 178 4.97 0.98 -19.52
CA PRO A 178 4.93 0.35 -18.21
C PRO A 178 4.62 1.41 -17.14
N MET A 179 3.51 1.24 -16.43
CA MET A 179 3.10 2.13 -15.34
C MET A 179 3.35 1.45 -13.99
N PRO A 180 3.98 2.12 -13.01
CA PRO A 180 4.10 1.59 -11.66
C PRO A 180 2.71 1.36 -11.07
N ILE A 181 2.48 0.18 -10.51
CA ILE A 181 1.19 -0.19 -9.90
C ILE A 181 0.81 0.78 -8.77
N ALA A 182 1.82 1.40 -8.13
CA ALA A 182 1.65 2.48 -7.16
C ALA A 182 0.73 3.62 -7.61
N THR A 183 0.63 3.83 -8.93
CA THR A 183 -0.21 4.88 -9.53
C THR A 183 -1.67 4.46 -9.72
N SER A 184 -1.95 3.15 -9.72
CA SER A 184 -3.27 2.56 -10.01
C SER A 184 -3.91 1.84 -8.82
N ILE A 185 -3.16 1.55 -7.74
CA ILE A 185 -3.71 0.93 -6.52
C ILE A 185 -4.65 1.84 -5.73
N ARG A 186 -4.52 3.17 -5.83
CA ARG A 186 -5.39 4.10 -5.12
C ARG A 186 -6.55 4.51 -6.02
N VAL A 187 -7.77 4.26 -5.54
CA VAL A 187 -9.02 4.71 -6.14
C VAL A 187 -9.55 5.89 -5.35
N TYR A 188 -9.94 6.95 -6.04
CA TYR A 188 -10.60 8.11 -5.44
C TYR A 188 -12.12 7.99 -5.57
N PRO A 189 -12.91 8.61 -4.67
CA PRO A 189 -14.36 8.57 -4.73
C PRO A 189 -14.95 8.93 -6.10
N GLN A 190 -14.32 9.87 -6.81
CA GLN A 190 -14.74 10.34 -8.14
C GLN A 190 -14.65 9.25 -9.22
N GLN A 191 -13.80 8.24 -9.02
CA GLN A 191 -13.62 7.13 -9.96
C GLN A 191 -14.63 5.99 -9.71
N ILE A 192 -15.43 6.06 -8.65
CA ILE A 192 -16.44 5.06 -8.33
C ILE A 192 -17.76 5.53 -8.95
N ASP A 193 -18.30 4.78 -9.91
CA ASP A 193 -19.45 5.21 -10.70
C ASP A 193 -20.69 5.48 -9.81
N ALA A 194 -20.85 4.70 -8.75
CA ALA A 194 -21.90 4.88 -7.76
C ALA A 194 -21.85 6.25 -7.06
N PHE A 195 -20.71 6.95 -7.09
CA PHE A 195 -20.50 8.28 -6.50
C PHE A 195 -20.42 9.40 -7.54
N ALA A 196 -20.70 9.16 -8.82
CA ALA A 196 -20.56 10.14 -9.90
C ALA A 196 -21.25 11.50 -9.66
N ARG A 197 -22.29 11.58 -8.80
CA ARG A 197 -22.95 12.87 -8.48
C ARG A 197 -22.05 13.84 -7.71
N ILE A 198 -20.94 13.41 -7.12
CA ILE A 198 -20.04 14.30 -6.36
C ILE A 198 -19.34 15.33 -7.25
N GLU A 199 -19.11 15.05 -8.53
CA GLU A 199 -18.47 15.99 -9.47
C GLU A 199 -19.22 17.31 -9.59
N ARG A 200 -20.54 17.27 -9.35
CA ARG A 200 -21.43 18.42 -9.41
C ARG A 200 -21.77 18.97 -8.03
N SER A 201 -21.20 18.39 -6.97
CA SER A 201 -21.46 18.79 -5.60
C SER A 201 -20.45 19.84 -5.13
N PRO A 202 -20.91 20.93 -4.50
CA PRO A 202 -20.00 21.87 -3.85
C PRO A 202 -19.22 21.19 -2.72
N GLN A 203 -18.14 21.85 -2.31
CA GLN A 203 -17.39 21.45 -1.12
C GLN A 203 -18.30 21.52 0.12
N PRO A 204 -18.15 20.58 1.08
CA PRO A 204 -18.95 20.56 2.30
C PRO A 204 -18.81 21.85 3.12
N THR A 205 -19.92 22.32 3.67
CA THR A 205 -19.93 23.40 4.66
C THR A 205 -19.51 22.91 6.04
N ALA A 206 -19.08 23.81 6.93
CA ALA A 206 -18.76 23.46 8.32
C ALA A 206 -19.95 22.82 9.07
N ALA A 207 -21.18 23.21 8.72
CA ALA A 207 -22.39 22.60 9.28
C ALA A 207 -22.60 21.16 8.81
N GLU A 208 -22.31 20.88 7.54
CA GLU A 208 -22.37 19.53 6.96
C GLU A 208 -21.28 18.63 7.55
N LEU A 209 -20.06 19.14 7.74
CA LEU A 209 -18.98 18.41 8.41
C LEU A 209 -19.37 18.03 9.84
N LYS A 210 -19.89 18.99 10.62
CA LYS A 210 -20.36 18.73 11.99
C LYS A 210 -21.53 17.73 12.03
N ALA A 211 -22.40 17.75 11.02
CA ALA A 211 -23.50 16.78 10.91
C ALA A 211 -22.97 15.37 10.65
N ILE A 212 -21.95 15.22 9.79
CA ILE A 212 -21.29 13.93 9.55
C ILE A 212 -20.54 13.43 10.79
N GLU A 213 -19.79 14.28 11.48
CA GLU A 213 -19.08 13.91 12.71
C GLU A 213 -20.00 13.34 13.78
N ALA A 214 -21.27 13.76 13.82
CA ALA A 214 -22.28 13.28 14.77
C ALA A 214 -23.12 12.11 14.23
N MET A 215 -22.98 11.73 12.95
CA MET A 215 -23.82 10.73 12.30
C MET A 215 -23.44 9.33 12.76
N PRO A 216 -24.38 8.52 13.29
CA PRO A 216 -24.09 7.15 13.70
C PRO A 216 -23.51 6.31 12.56
N GLU A 217 -22.56 5.41 12.89
CA GLU A 217 -21.93 4.52 11.91
C GLU A 217 -22.95 3.71 11.11
N ALA A 218 -24.00 3.23 11.78
CA ALA A 218 -25.10 2.50 11.15
C ALA A 218 -25.87 3.33 10.10
N ASP A 219 -26.05 4.63 10.36
CA ASP A 219 -26.74 5.54 9.43
C ASP A 219 -25.85 5.81 8.20
N VAL A 220 -24.54 5.96 8.40
CA VAL A 220 -23.57 6.12 7.30
C VAL A 220 -23.52 4.84 6.47
N LYS A 221 -23.37 3.67 7.10
CA LYS A 221 -23.39 2.35 6.46
C LYS A 221 -24.65 2.16 5.62
N GLN A 222 -25.83 2.48 6.18
CA GLN A 222 -27.09 2.40 5.45
C GLN A 222 -27.14 3.39 4.27
N ALA A 223 -26.66 4.62 4.45
CA ALA A 223 -26.63 5.61 3.37
C ALA A 223 -25.72 5.17 2.21
N PHE A 224 -24.55 4.61 2.49
CA PHE A 224 -23.67 4.04 1.47
C PHE A 224 -24.29 2.83 0.79
N ALA A 225 -24.91 1.91 1.54
CA ALA A 225 -25.63 0.77 0.97
C ALA A 225 -26.74 1.23 0.01
N ASP A 226 -27.54 2.23 0.39
CA ASP A 226 -28.58 2.80 -0.47
C ASP A 226 -28.01 3.43 -1.75
N ILE A 227 -26.88 4.14 -1.66
CA ILE A 227 -26.23 4.81 -2.80
C ILE A 227 -25.66 3.77 -3.78
N VAL A 228 -25.02 2.73 -3.26
CA VAL A 228 -24.49 1.61 -4.04
C VAL A 228 -25.61 0.70 -4.57
N GLY A 229 -26.79 0.75 -3.96
CA GLY A 229 -27.93 -0.10 -4.29
C GLY A 229 -27.78 -1.51 -3.74
N GLU A 230 -27.12 -1.68 -2.58
CA GLU A 230 -26.96 -2.94 -1.87
C GLU A 230 -28.22 -3.26 -1.04
N PRO A 231 -29.02 -4.29 -1.40
CA PRO A 231 -30.27 -4.60 -0.72
C PRO A 231 -30.08 -5.23 0.66
N TYR A 232 -28.94 -5.88 0.91
CA TYR A 232 -28.72 -6.65 2.14
C TYR A 232 -27.61 -6.03 2.98
N VAL A 233 -28.00 -5.20 3.95
CA VAL A 233 -27.06 -4.62 4.92
C VAL A 233 -26.92 -5.59 6.10
N PRO A 234 -25.74 -6.20 6.32
CA PRO A 234 -25.54 -7.14 7.41
C PRO A 234 -25.61 -6.42 8.76
N LYS A 235 -26.13 -7.12 9.78
CA LYS A 235 -26.06 -6.68 11.17
C LYS A 235 -24.64 -6.89 11.70
N ASP A 236 -24.20 -5.99 12.56
CA ASP A 236 -22.86 -6.06 13.15
C ASP A 236 -22.75 -7.28 14.08
N TRP A 237 -21.68 -8.06 13.94
CA TRP A 237 -21.40 -9.20 14.79
C TRP A 237 -19.88 -9.34 15.03
N GLY A 238 -19.51 -9.89 16.20
CA GLY A 238 -18.14 -9.78 16.72
C GLY A 238 -17.00 -10.42 15.90
N GLY A 239 -17.31 -11.11 14.80
CA GLY A 239 -16.33 -11.71 13.88
C GLY A 239 -16.31 -11.10 12.48
N GLU A 240 -17.00 -9.98 12.24
CA GLU A 240 -17.01 -9.32 10.93
C GLU A 240 -15.63 -8.80 10.52
N LYS A 241 -15.21 -9.11 9.30
CA LYS A 241 -13.92 -8.69 8.73
C LYS A 241 -14.01 -7.29 8.11
N SER A 242 -15.18 -6.93 7.61
CA SER A 242 -15.59 -5.62 7.11
C SER A 242 -17.04 -5.35 7.47
N ASP A 243 -17.45 -4.08 7.42
CA ASP A 243 -18.76 -3.63 7.86
C ASP A 243 -19.83 -3.79 6.76
N LEU A 244 -19.43 -3.74 5.48
CA LEU A 244 -20.29 -3.99 4.32
C LEU A 244 -19.47 -4.60 3.17
N GLN A 245 -19.97 -5.69 2.58
CA GLN A 245 -19.44 -6.23 1.33
C GLN A 245 -20.47 -6.07 0.21
N THR A 246 -20.00 -5.80 -1.00
CA THR A 246 -20.87 -5.68 -2.18
C THR A 246 -20.13 -6.03 -3.46
N THR A 247 -20.85 -6.51 -4.47
CA THR A 247 -20.36 -6.71 -5.84
C THR A 247 -21.01 -5.75 -6.84
N ARG A 248 -21.78 -4.78 -6.34
CA ARG A 248 -22.57 -3.85 -7.17
C ARG A 248 -21.82 -2.59 -7.56
N LEU A 249 -20.68 -2.32 -6.91
CA LEU A 249 -19.82 -1.21 -7.28
C LEU A 249 -19.16 -1.45 -8.64
N THR A 250 -19.03 -0.37 -9.40
CA THR A 250 -18.28 -0.35 -10.66
C THR A 250 -17.26 0.78 -10.66
N ILE A 251 -16.14 0.54 -11.34
CA ILE A 251 -15.10 1.54 -11.66
C ILE A 251 -14.93 1.50 -13.16
N ASP A 252 -15.12 2.63 -13.85
CA ASP A 252 -15.08 2.70 -15.31
C ASP A 252 -16.05 1.69 -15.98
N GLY A 253 -17.21 1.46 -15.37
CA GLY A 253 -18.22 0.49 -15.82
C GLY A 253 -17.92 -0.98 -15.50
N GLU A 254 -16.74 -1.31 -14.95
CA GLU A 254 -16.35 -2.68 -14.61
C GLU A 254 -16.77 -3.06 -13.18
N PRO A 255 -17.52 -4.16 -12.98
CA PRO A 255 -17.87 -4.66 -11.64
C PRO A 255 -16.63 -4.89 -10.77
N THR A 256 -16.67 -4.37 -9.54
CA THR A 256 -15.57 -4.41 -8.58
C THR A 256 -16.09 -4.92 -7.22
N SER A 257 -15.67 -6.12 -6.82
CA SER A 257 -15.99 -6.64 -5.50
C SER A 257 -15.34 -5.77 -4.43
N THR A 258 -16.13 -5.29 -3.47
CA THR A 258 -15.70 -4.25 -2.53
C THR A 258 -16.06 -4.61 -1.10
N ALA A 259 -15.13 -4.33 -0.19
CA ALA A 259 -15.35 -4.32 1.25
C ALA A 259 -15.24 -2.89 1.79
N PHE A 260 -16.17 -2.49 2.64
CA PHE A 260 -16.14 -1.22 3.35
C PHE A 260 -15.80 -1.43 4.81
N ILE A 261 -14.93 -0.58 5.33
CA ILE A 261 -14.76 -0.35 6.75
C ILE A 261 -15.36 1.02 7.06
N PHE A 262 -16.38 1.06 7.91
CA PHE A 262 -16.98 2.29 8.42
C PHE A 262 -16.44 2.56 9.83
N LYS A 263 -16.20 3.84 10.10
CA LYS A 263 -15.86 4.34 11.43
C LYS A 263 -16.68 5.59 11.72
N GLY A 264 -17.60 5.47 12.66
CA GLY A 264 -18.46 6.55 13.11
C GLY A 264 -17.96 7.28 14.37
N PRO A 265 -18.85 8.01 15.06
CA PRO A 265 -18.53 8.87 16.21
C PRO A 265 -18.05 8.12 17.45
N SER A 266 -18.17 6.79 17.49
CA SER A 266 -17.58 5.95 18.53
C SER A 266 -16.04 6.06 18.57
N VAL A 267 -15.43 6.52 17.47
CA VAL A 267 -14.04 6.95 17.37
C VAL A 267 -14.02 8.48 17.24
N PRO A 268 -13.89 9.25 18.34
CA PRO A 268 -13.90 10.69 18.26
C PRO A 268 -12.58 11.24 17.70
N GLY A 269 -12.67 12.25 16.83
CA GLY A 269 -11.51 12.92 16.25
C GLY A 269 -10.85 12.12 15.12
N PRO A 270 -9.58 12.39 14.77
CA PRO A 270 -8.91 11.73 13.66
C PRO A 270 -8.80 10.21 13.84
N LEU A 271 -8.96 9.46 12.75
CA LEU A 271 -8.80 8.01 12.75
C LEU A 271 -7.32 7.63 12.70
N HIS A 272 -6.86 6.91 13.73
CA HIS A 272 -5.52 6.32 13.82
C HIS A 272 -5.56 4.79 13.70
N PRO A 273 -4.43 4.11 13.41
CA PRO A 273 -4.39 2.64 13.32
C PRO A 273 -4.90 1.92 14.57
N ALA A 274 -4.66 2.48 15.76
CA ALA A 274 -5.15 1.93 17.03
C ALA A 274 -6.68 1.92 17.16
N ASN A 275 -7.40 2.68 16.33
CA ASN A 275 -8.87 2.72 16.29
C ASN A 275 -9.47 1.68 15.32
N MET A 276 -8.62 0.99 14.53
CA MET A 276 -9.06 0.00 13.53
C MET A 276 -9.23 -1.38 14.16
N GLY A 277 -10.15 -1.48 15.12
CA GLY A 277 -10.43 -2.71 15.89
C GLY A 277 -9.63 -2.80 17.20
N LYS A 278 -9.99 -3.75 18.06
CA LYS A 278 -9.42 -3.88 19.43
C LYS A 278 -7.90 -4.03 19.45
N ARG A 279 -7.31 -4.58 18.37
CA ARG A 279 -5.85 -4.75 18.20
C ARG A 279 -5.29 -3.96 17.02
N GLY A 280 -6.07 -3.04 16.43
CA GLY A 280 -5.68 -2.37 15.18
C GLY A 280 -5.61 -3.31 13.97
N ASP A 281 -6.28 -4.46 14.04
CA ASP A 281 -6.20 -5.56 13.07
C ASP A 281 -7.36 -5.58 12.05
N GLN A 282 -8.33 -4.67 12.15
CA GLN A 282 -9.50 -4.65 11.25
C GLN A 282 -9.09 -4.45 9.79
N LEU A 283 -8.11 -3.59 9.51
CA LEU A 283 -7.56 -3.46 8.15
C LEU A 283 -7.05 -4.80 7.63
N ILE A 284 -6.25 -5.50 8.42
CA ILE A 284 -5.63 -6.76 8.02
C ILE A 284 -6.70 -7.82 7.75
N ARG A 285 -7.72 -7.88 8.62
CA ARG A 285 -8.87 -8.78 8.44
C ARG A 285 -9.66 -8.45 7.17
N ALA A 286 -9.89 -7.17 6.85
CA ALA A 286 -10.52 -6.78 5.60
C ALA A 286 -9.67 -7.15 4.38
N PHE A 287 -8.35 -7.02 4.49
CA PHE A 287 -7.39 -7.52 3.50
C PHE A 287 -7.23 -9.07 3.52
N GLU A 288 -7.99 -9.82 4.31
CA GLU A 288 -8.14 -11.27 4.11
C GLU A 288 -9.42 -11.63 3.33
N GLU A 289 -10.29 -10.65 3.08
CA GLU A 289 -11.49 -10.88 2.29
C GLU A 289 -11.15 -11.00 0.80
N PRO A 290 -11.91 -11.83 0.04
CA PRO A 290 -11.66 -12.06 -1.37
C PRO A 290 -12.16 -10.91 -2.27
N VAL A 291 -12.06 -9.65 -1.83
CA VAL A 291 -12.50 -8.46 -2.56
C VAL A 291 -11.36 -7.81 -3.37
N ASP A 292 -11.72 -7.00 -4.35
CA ASP A 292 -10.79 -6.29 -5.24
C ASP A 292 -10.52 -4.85 -4.80
N LEU A 293 -11.48 -4.23 -4.10
CA LEU A 293 -11.38 -2.90 -3.52
C LEU A 293 -11.66 -2.94 -2.00
N ILE A 294 -10.79 -2.30 -1.22
CA ILE A 294 -11.04 -2.00 0.19
C ILE A 294 -11.31 -0.51 0.33
N VAL A 295 -12.46 -0.13 0.87
CA VAL A 295 -12.81 1.26 1.17
C VAL A 295 -12.71 1.49 2.67
N VAL A 296 -11.88 2.46 3.09
CA VAL A 296 -11.81 2.90 4.48
C VAL A 296 -12.54 4.24 4.58
N GLN A 297 -13.65 4.26 5.30
CA GLN A 297 -14.46 5.43 5.52
C GLN A 297 -14.42 5.86 6.99
N HIS A 298 -14.30 7.17 7.22
CA HIS A 298 -14.47 7.76 8.54
C HIS A 298 -15.20 9.10 8.47
N CYS A 299 -15.95 9.42 9.52
CA CYS A 299 -16.70 10.69 9.62
C CYS A 299 -15.82 11.91 9.95
N ASN A 300 -14.55 11.70 10.29
CA ASN A 300 -13.56 12.75 10.52
C ASN A 300 -12.34 12.56 9.60
N LYS A 301 -11.28 13.31 9.85
CA LYS A 301 -9.96 13.15 9.21
C LYS A 301 -9.45 11.72 9.39
N ILE A 302 -8.88 11.16 8.34
CA ILE A 302 -8.13 9.90 8.40
C ILE A 302 -6.64 10.24 8.43
N GLU A 303 -5.91 9.78 9.46
CA GLU A 303 -4.49 10.07 9.56
C GLU A 303 -3.67 9.35 8.49
N ASN A 304 -2.56 9.99 8.09
CA ASN A 304 -1.70 9.46 7.04
C ASN A 304 -1.11 8.08 7.38
N THR A 305 -0.98 7.73 8.66
CA THR A 305 -0.53 6.40 9.10
C THR A 305 -1.52 5.30 8.72
N VAL A 306 -2.83 5.57 8.80
CA VAL A 306 -3.87 4.65 8.31
C VAL A 306 -3.77 4.50 6.79
N VAL A 307 -3.65 5.62 6.06
CA VAL A 307 -3.50 5.60 4.59
C VAL A 307 -2.29 4.78 4.16
N ARG A 308 -1.14 4.97 4.82
CA ARG A 308 0.10 4.22 4.52
C ARG A 308 -0.01 2.73 4.85
N MET A 309 -0.69 2.38 5.93
CA MET A 309 -0.93 0.98 6.29
C MET A 309 -1.86 0.30 5.28
N THR A 310 -2.96 0.97 4.89
CA THR A 310 -3.86 0.49 3.84
C THR A 310 -3.13 0.33 2.51
N GLU A 311 -2.30 1.31 2.12
CA GLU A 311 -1.47 1.24 0.91
C GLU A 311 -0.49 0.05 0.95
N GLY A 312 0.17 -0.19 2.08
CA GLY A 312 1.12 -1.30 2.26
C GLY A 312 0.47 -2.70 2.25
N LEU A 313 -0.80 -2.80 2.64
CA LEU A 313 -1.59 -4.05 2.55
C LEU A 313 -2.20 -4.25 1.16
N ALA A 314 -2.56 -3.16 0.47
CA ALA A 314 -3.06 -3.19 -0.90
C ALA A 314 -1.96 -3.59 -1.90
N TYR A 315 -0.72 -3.19 -1.63
CA TYR A 315 0.45 -3.59 -2.40
C TYR A 315 0.93 -4.99 -1.99
N ASP A 316 0.37 -6.02 -2.61
CA ASP A 316 0.83 -7.41 -2.46
C ASP A 316 1.24 -7.98 -3.83
N PRO A 317 2.53 -8.33 -4.03
CA PRO A 317 3.01 -8.89 -5.30
C PRO A 317 2.30 -10.15 -5.81
N ARG A 318 1.61 -10.86 -4.92
CA ARG A 318 0.85 -12.08 -5.23
C ARG A 318 -0.55 -11.75 -5.72
N ARG A 319 -1.18 -10.74 -5.10
CA ARG A 319 -2.55 -10.30 -5.38
C ARG A 319 -2.72 -8.83 -4.96
N PRO A 320 -2.29 -7.88 -5.81
CA PRO A 320 -2.48 -6.49 -5.49
C PRO A 320 -3.95 -6.14 -5.55
N ARG A 321 -4.35 -5.25 -4.66
CA ARG A 321 -5.73 -4.78 -4.52
C ARG A 321 -5.77 -3.29 -4.60
N ARG A 322 -6.97 -2.78 -4.90
CA ARG A 322 -7.23 -1.35 -4.85
C ARG A 322 -7.65 -0.95 -3.45
N TYR A 323 -7.39 0.30 -3.09
CA TYR A 323 -7.94 0.90 -1.88
C TYR A 323 -8.51 2.29 -2.16
N CYS A 324 -9.53 2.66 -1.40
CA CYS A 324 -10.11 3.99 -1.38
C CYS A 324 -10.15 4.51 0.05
N ILE A 325 -9.83 5.79 0.22
CA ILE A 325 -9.92 6.50 1.51
C ILE A 325 -11.01 7.55 1.35
N ILE A 326 -12.01 7.51 2.23
CA ILE A 326 -13.15 8.43 2.27
C ILE A 326 -13.18 9.08 3.66
N ASP A 327 -12.66 10.29 3.78
CA ASP A 327 -12.67 11.01 5.05
C ASP A 327 -14.00 11.72 5.30
N GLY A 328 -14.10 12.49 6.39
CA GLY A 328 -15.32 13.22 6.74
C GLY A 328 -15.79 14.21 5.67
N ALA A 329 -14.86 14.84 4.93
CA ALA A 329 -15.21 15.75 3.85
C ALA A 329 -15.74 15.00 2.64
N ASP A 330 -15.09 13.92 2.23
CA ASP A 330 -15.58 13.05 1.15
C ASP A 330 -16.96 12.47 1.51
N THR A 331 -17.13 12.02 2.75
CA THR A 331 -18.40 11.50 3.27
C THR A 331 -19.51 12.54 3.19
N ALA A 332 -19.25 13.77 3.66
CA ALA A 332 -20.23 14.86 3.59
C ALA A 332 -20.60 15.18 2.14
N GLN A 333 -19.62 15.21 1.23
CA GLN A 333 -19.86 15.49 -0.18
C GLN A 333 -20.71 14.40 -0.84
N ILE A 334 -20.38 13.13 -0.60
CA ILE A 334 -21.14 11.97 -1.09
C ILE A 334 -22.57 12.02 -0.55
N LEU A 335 -22.75 12.12 0.77
CA LEU A 335 -24.11 12.09 1.34
C LEU A 335 -24.95 13.31 0.93
N SER A 336 -24.35 14.49 0.79
CA SER A 336 -25.05 15.70 0.32
C SER A 336 -25.48 15.57 -1.15
N ALA A 337 -24.61 15.03 -2.03
CA ALA A 337 -24.91 14.81 -3.45
C ALA A 337 -26.07 13.84 -3.70
N TYR A 338 -26.32 12.92 -2.77
CA TYR A 338 -27.40 11.93 -2.85
C TYR A 338 -28.58 12.22 -1.92
N GLY A 339 -28.59 13.39 -1.25
CA GLY A 339 -29.68 13.80 -0.34
C GLY A 339 -29.82 12.92 0.91
N LYS A 340 -28.72 12.27 1.34
CA LYS A 340 -28.65 11.40 2.51
C LYS A 340 -28.19 12.11 3.78
N LEU A 341 -27.64 13.32 3.66
CA LEU A 341 -27.21 14.12 4.80
C LEU A 341 -28.40 14.81 5.47
N LYS A 342 -28.71 14.44 6.72
CA LYS A 342 -29.76 15.07 7.52
C LYS A 342 -29.22 16.35 8.17
N GLY A 343 -29.06 17.39 7.35
CA GLY A 343 -28.68 18.74 7.75
C GLY A 343 -29.23 19.72 6.72
N GLN A 344 -29.93 20.76 7.15
CA GLN A 344 -30.76 21.66 6.36
C GLN A 344 -30.25 21.98 4.93
N ARG A 345 -30.85 21.35 3.90
CA ARG A 345 -31.17 22.04 2.65
C ARG A 345 -32.64 22.44 2.68
N ALA A 346 -32.95 23.46 3.47
CA ALA A 346 -34.25 24.10 3.41
C ALA A 346 -34.39 24.87 2.08
N LYS A 347 -35.20 24.31 1.17
CA LYS A 347 -35.97 24.98 0.12
C LYS A 347 -35.22 25.99 -0.77
N SER A 348 -34.62 25.54 -1.88
CA SER A 348 -34.64 26.36 -3.10
C SER A 348 -36.06 26.26 -3.69
N ARG A 349 -36.95 27.15 -3.24
CA ARG A 349 -38.23 27.38 -3.92
C ARG A 349 -37.93 27.87 -5.33
N THR A 350 -38.24 27.06 -6.32
CA THR A 350 -38.43 27.47 -7.71
C THR A 350 -39.43 28.63 -7.71
N LYS A 351 -39.00 29.85 -8.02
CA LYS A 351 -39.91 30.90 -8.45
C LYS A 351 -40.25 30.61 -9.91
N LYS A 352 -41.52 30.31 -10.16
CA LYS A 352 -42.16 30.47 -11.46
C LYS A 352 -42.11 31.93 -11.87
#